data_AF-A0A2Z5WZJ0-F1
#
_entry.id   AF-A0A2Z5WZJ0-F1
#
_cell.length_a   1.000
_cell.length_b   1.000
_cell.length_c   1.000
_cell.angle_alpha   90.00
_cell.angle_beta   90.00
_cell.angle_gamma   90.00
#
_symmetry.space_group_name_H-M   'P 1'
#
loop_
_entity.id
_entity.type
_entity.pdbx_description
1 polymer ?
#
loop_
_entity_poly.entity_id
_entity_poly.type
_entity_poly.pdbx_seq_one_letter_code
_entity_poly.pdbx_strand_id
1 'polypeptide(L)'
;MVALVVIGSFAPEANAGLFSRSDVLTTKEIKTLVNAGLTGNYVADTTDTIKTLREAINLPENADNRAAVKTSARYKINAYVSRYRADREKNGFYSYTTMLTALNTLAGYYNGTTKRAVPAKVRDRLLQEFDRAEAALAQGR
;
A
#
# COMPACT_ATOMS: atom_id res chain seq x y z
N MET A 1 1.97 7.16 -33.18
CA MET A 1 2.48 6.53 -31.95
C MET A 1 1.47 6.79 -30.85
N VAL A 2 0.88 5.75 -30.29
CA VAL A 2 -0.19 5.86 -29.29
C VAL A 2 0.43 6.14 -27.93
N ALA A 3 0.18 7.33 -27.38
CA ALA A 3 0.49 7.66 -26.00
C ALA A 3 -0.56 6.98 -25.10
N LEU A 4 -0.14 5.91 -24.42
CA LEU A 4 -0.95 5.29 -23.37
C LEU A 4 -0.82 6.13 -22.10
N VAL A 5 -1.77 7.03 -21.90
CA VAL A 5 -1.96 7.76 -20.65
C VAL A 5 -2.53 6.77 -19.64
N VAL A 6 -1.68 6.26 -18.74
CA VAL A 6 -2.13 5.53 -17.55
C VAL A 6 -2.53 6.58 -16.52
N ILE A 7 -3.84 6.80 -16.41
CA ILE A 7 -4.46 7.64 -15.39
C ILE A 7 -4.46 6.87 -14.07
N GLY A 8 -3.64 7.34 -13.14
CA GLY A 8 -3.72 7.00 -11.73
C GLY A 8 -2.85 5.83 -11.29
N SER A 9 -2.20 6.08 -10.16
CA SER A 9 -1.70 5.14 -9.14
C SER A 9 -0.33 4.47 -9.37
N PHE A 10 0.41 4.42 -8.26
CA PHE A 10 1.85 4.67 -8.09
C PHE A 10 2.32 6.06 -8.52
N ALA A 11 2.35 6.99 -7.57
CA ALA A 11 3.45 7.95 -7.51
C ALA A 11 4.61 7.25 -6.75
N PRO A 12 5.51 6.51 -7.42
CA PRO A 12 6.69 5.94 -6.77
C PRO A 12 7.54 7.06 -6.15
N GLU A 13 7.39 8.29 -6.65
CA GLU A 13 8.11 9.45 -6.19
C GLU A 13 7.60 10.03 -4.86
N ALA A 14 6.34 9.78 -4.47
CA ALA A 14 5.87 10.26 -3.17
C ALA A 14 6.60 9.50 -2.05
N ASN A 15 6.46 8.19 -1.99
CA ASN A 15 6.88 7.42 -0.82
C ASN A 15 8.37 6.99 -0.82
N ALA A 16 9.08 7.09 -1.95
CA ALA A 16 10.55 7.00 -1.99
C ALA A 16 11.24 8.39 -1.97
N GLY A 17 10.47 9.47 -2.12
CA GLY A 17 10.99 10.83 -2.32
C GLY A 17 11.56 11.51 -1.08
N LEU A 18 11.26 11.01 0.13
CA LEU A 18 11.72 11.62 1.38
C LEU A 18 13.26 11.71 1.49
N PHE A 19 13.99 10.83 0.80
CA PHE A 19 15.47 10.78 0.85
C PHE A 19 16.16 10.96 -0.50
N SER A 20 15.40 11.14 -1.59
CA SER A 20 15.95 11.24 -2.97
C SER A 20 15.63 12.55 -3.67
N ARG A 21 14.76 13.41 -3.12
CA ARG A 21 14.43 14.72 -3.72
C ARG A 21 15.22 15.84 -3.04
N SER A 22 15.91 16.64 -3.84
CA SER A 22 16.65 17.85 -3.44
C SER A 22 15.78 19.10 -3.33
N ASP A 23 14.49 19.01 -3.66
CA ASP A 23 13.56 20.14 -3.65
C ASP A 23 12.91 20.35 -2.27
N VAL A 24 12.79 21.61 -1.85
CA VAL A 24 12.16 21.98 -0.57
C VAL A 24 10.65 21.69 -0.65
N LEU A 25 10.24 20.59 -0.02
CA LEU A 25 8.84 20.19 0.08
C LEU A 25 8.05 21.17 0.96
N THR A 26 6.82 21.48 0.57
CA THR A 26 5.90 22.27 1.40
C THR A 26 5.50 21.48 2.66
N THR A 27 5.11 22.17 3.74
CA THR A 27 4.66 21.53 5.00
C THR A 27 3.54 20.52 4.78
N LYS A 28 2.64 20.78 3.81
CA LYS A 28 1.55 19.88 3.44
C LYS A 28 2.08 18.61 2.78
N GLU A 29 3.04 18.73 1.86
CA GLU A 29 3.67 17.58 1.21
C GLU A 29 4.47 16.76 2.21
N ILE A 30 5.26 17.39 3.10
CA ILE A 30 5.98 16.70 4.17
C ILE A 30 4.99 15.92 5.05
N LYS A 31 3.88 16.54 5.47
CA LYS A 31 2.86 15.86 6.31
C LYS A 31 2.21 14.68 5.58
N THR A 32 1.94 14.82 4.28
CA THR A 32 1.41 13.72 3.44
C THR A 32 2.43 12.58 3.35
N LEU A 33 3.70 12.90 3.11
CA LEU A 33 4.78 11.92 3.03
C LEU A 33 4.98 11.21 4.37
N VAL A 34 5.03 11.94 5.48
CA VAL A 34 5.17 11.41 6.85
C VAL A 34 3.99 10.52 7.26
N ASN A 35 2.81 10.73 6.68
CA ASN A 35 1.63 9.89 6.93
C ASN A 35 1.43 8.80 5.87
N ALA A 36 2.38 8.57 4.96
CA ALA A 36 2.23 7.66 3.81
C ALA A 36 0.97 7.94 2.95
N GLY A 37 0.54 9.20 2.89
CA GLY A 37 -0.68 9.62 2.19
C GLY A 37 -1.99 9.33 2.92
N LEU A 38 -1.94 8.82 4.15
CA LEU A 38 -3.14 8.50 4.93
C LEU A 38 -3.78 9.78 5.48
N THR A 39 -5.09 9.93 5.31
CA THR A 39 -5.88 11.11 5.71
C THR A 39 -6.48 10.98 7.10
N GLY A 40 -6.72 9.75 7.57
CA GLY A 40 -7.41 9.41 8.81
C GLY A 40 -8.81 8.87 8.54
N ASN A 41 -9.38 9.12 7.35
CA ASN A 41 -10.63 8.51 6.94
C ASN A 41 -10.41 7.03 6.61
N TYR A 42 -10.90 6.15 7.49
CA TYR A 42 -10.68 4.70 7.34
C TYR A 42 -11.09 4.16 5.98
N VAL A 43 -12.26 4.55 5.45
CA VAL A 43 -12.74 4.04 4.16
C VAL A 43 -11.82 4.48 3.02
N ALA A 44 -11.55 5.78 2.93
CA ALA A 44 -10.69 6.31 1.88
C ALA A 44 -9.26 5.75 1.97
N ASP A 45 -8.69 5.72 3.19
CA ASP A 45 -7.33 5.24 3.45
C ASP A 45 -7.20 3.74 3.15
N THR A 46 -8.22 2.93 3.45
CA THR A 46 -8.23 1.48 3.15
C THR A 46 -8.30 1.23 1.65
N THR A 47 -9.22 1.89 0.94
CA THR A 47 -9.34 1.77 -0.52
C THR A 47 -8.06 2.19 -1.23
N ASP A 48 -7.46 3.32 -0.82
CA ASP A 48 -6.20 3.80 -1.40
C ASP A 48 -5.03 2.84 -1.10
N THR A 49 -4.96 2.31 0.12
CA THR A 49 -3.94 1.33 0.51
C THR A 49 -4.08 0.05 -0.31
N ILE A 50 -5.29 -0.47 -0.49
CA ILE A 50 -5.54 -1.66 -1.31
C ILE A 50 -5.11 -1.41 -2.76
N LYS A 51 -5.54 -0.30 -3.35
CA LYS A 51 -5.17 0.08 -4.73
C LYS A 51 -3.65 0.11 -4.91
N THR A 52 -2.97 0.80 -3.99
CA THR A 52 -1.51 0.90 -3.97
C THR A 52 -0.87 -0.48 -3.83
N LEU A 53 -1.31 -1.32 -2.90
CA LEU A 53 -0.65 -2.61 -2.71
C LEU A 53 -0.94 -3.59 -3.86
N ARG A 54 -2.11 -3.53 -4.51
CA ARG A 54 -2.41 -4.32 -5.72
C ARG A 54 -1.42 -4.04 -6.86
N GLU A 55 -1.15 -2.78 -7.13
CA GLU A 55 -0.19 -2.39 -8.17
C GLU A 55 1.25 -2.78 -7.79
N ALA A 56 1.63 -2.66 -6.52
CA ALA A 56 2.96 -3.09 -6.06
C ALA A 56 3.21 -4.58 -6.27
N ILE A 57 2.23 -5.44 -5.96
CA ILE A 57 2.39 -6.91 -6.09
C ILE A 57 2.28 -7.41 -7.53
N ASN A 58 1.69 -6.61 -8.43
CA ASN A 58 1.57 -6.92 -9.85
C ASN A 58 2.72 -6.36 -10.69
N LEU A 59 3.72 -5.72 -10.07
CA LEU A 59 4.87 -5.19 -10.77
C LEU A 59 5.66 -6.31 -11.48
N PRO A 60 6.07 -6.14 -12.76
CA PRO A 60 6.83 -7.15 -13.50
C PRO A 60 8.14 -7.55 -12.82
N GLU A 61 8.63 -8.77 -13.07
CA GLU A 61 9.87 -9.32 -12.47
C GLU A 61 11.18 -8.68 -12.95
N ASN A 62 11.15 -7.92 -14.04
CA ASN A 62 12.30 -7.19 -14.59
C ASN A 62 12.19 -5.66 -14.39
N ALA A 63 11.18 -5.16 -13.69
CA ALA A 63 11.04 -3.72 -13.43
C ALA A 63 12.20 -3.15 -12.57
N ASP A 64 12.86 -2.13 -13.10
CA ASP A 64 14.03 -1.47 -12.45
C ASP A 64 13.67 -0.79 -11.13
N ASN A 65 12.45 -0.28 -11.01
CA ASN A 65 11.96 0.43 -9.83
C ASN A 65 11.45 -0.48 -8.70
N ARG A 66 11.58 -1.82 -8.80
CA ARG A 66 11.01 -2.74 -7.79
C ARG A 66 11.49 -2.49 -6.38
N ALA A 67 12.77 -2.17 -6.21
CA ALA A 67 13.32 -1.88 -4.88
C ALA A 67 12.63 -0.67 -4.24
N ALA A 68 12.42 0.39 -5.02
CA ALA A 68 11.70 1.59 -4.57
C ALA A 68 10.23 1.29 -4.26
N VAL A 69 9.54 0.52 -5.13
CA VAL A 69 8.14 0.10 -4.91
C VAL A 69 8.01 -0.73 -3.64
N LYS A 70 8.92 -1.68 -3.41
CA LYS A 70 8.96 -2.50 -2.20
C LYS A 70 9.13 -1.66 -0.94
N THR A 71 10.05 -0.70 -0.95
CA THR A 71 10.26 0.23 0.18
C THR A 71 9.03 1.09 0.45
N SER A 72 8.45 1.68 -0.61
CA SER A 72 7.21 2.46 -0.53
C SER A 72 6.05 1.64 0.05
N ALA A 73 5.88 0.41 -0.40
CA ALA A 73 4.83 -0.47 0.09
C ALA A 73 5.03 -0.84 1.56
N ARG A 74 6.26 -1.17 2.01
CA ARG A 74 6.55 -1.40 3.44
C ARG A 74 6.15 -0.21 4.28
N TYR A 75 6.50 0.98 3.82
CA TYR A 75 6.19 2.22 4.51
C TYR A 75 4.67 2.42 4.63
N LYS A 76 3.92 2.25 3.53
CA LYS A 76 2.45 2.30 3.52
C LYS A 76 1.82 1.28 4.46
N ILE A 77 2.30 0.03 4.46
CA ILE A 77 1.84 -1.05 5.34
C ILE A 77 2.00 -0.65 6.81
N ASN A 78 3.21 -0.23 7.19
CA ASN A 78 3.53 0.14 8.57
C ASN A 78 2.69 1.35 9.02
N ALA A 79 2.56 2.36 8.16
CA ALA A 79 1.75 3.55 8.46
C ALA A 79 0.27 3.19 8.67
N TYR A 80 -0.30 2.38 7.78
CA TYR A 80 -1.70 1.96 7.85
C TYR A 80 -1.97 1.16 9.13
N VAL A 81 -1.16 0.13 9.40
CA VAL A 81 -1.30 -0.70 10.60
C VAL A 81 -1.12 0.15 11.86
N SER A 82 -0.11 1.02 11.90
CA SER A 82 0.15 1.86 13.08
C SER A 82 -1.01 2.81 13.38
N ARG A 83 -1.62 3.39 12.34
CA ARG A 83 -2.75 4.31 12.49
C ARG A 83 -4.00 3.61 13.03
N TYR A 84 -4.39 2.49 12.45
CA TYR A 84 -5.69 1.87 12.75
C TYR A 84 -5.66 0.80 13.85
N ARG A 85 -4.48 0.30 14.25
CA ARG A 85 -4.36 -0.74 15.28
C ARG A 85 -4.91 -0.34 16.65
N ALA A 86 -4.84 0.94 17.02
CA ALA A 86 -5.35 1.40 18.32
C ALA A 86 -6.86 1.70 18.32
N ASP A 87 -7.48 1.75 17.13
CA ASP A 87 -8.89 2.10 16.97
C ASP A 87 -9.77 0.87 17.26
N ARG A 88 -10.37 0.85 18.46
CA ARG A 88 -11.20 -0.28 18.92
C ARG A 88 -12.47 -0.46 18.10
N GLU A 89 -13.00 0.60 17.48
CA GLU A 89 -14.18 0.47 16.62
C GLU A 89 -13.82 -0.26 15.32
N LYS A 90 -12.67 0.07 14.72
CA LYS A 90 -12.26 -0.52 13.43
C LYS A 90 -11.66 -1.91 13.60
N ASN A 91 -11.03 -2.20 14.74
CA ASN A 91 -10.48 -3.53 15.03
C ASN A 91 -11.54 -4.66 15.02
N GLY A 92 -12.81 -4.34 15.23
CA GLY A 92 -13.92 -5.29 15.15
C GLY A 92 -14.43 -5.56 13.74
N PHE A 93 -14.00 -4.77 12.75
CA PHE A 93 -14.45 -4.93 11.37
C PHE A 93 -13.73 -6.09 10.68
N TYR A 94 -14.50 -6.91 9.98
CA TYR A 94 -14.06 -7.90 9.03
C TYR A 94 -13.17 -7.28 7.94
N SER A 95 -13.51 -6.10 7.41
CA SER A 95 -12.63 -5.38 6.47
C SER A 95 -11.23 -5.14 7.05
N TYR A 96 -11.14 -4.75 8.32
CA TYR A 96 -9.87 -4.47 8.97
C TYR A 96 -9.06 -5.75 9.23
N THR A 97 -9.69 -6.77 9.80
CA THR A 97 -9.01 -8.03 10.15
C THR A 97 -8.53 -8.80 8.92
N THR A 98 -9.32 -8.82 7.84
CA THR A 98 -8.93 -9.36 6.54
C THR A 98 -7.77 -8.57 5.95
N MET A 99 -7.85 -7.23 5.97
CA MET A 99 -6.76 -6.37 5.51
C MET A 99 -5.47 -6.63 6.31
N LEU A 100 -5.54 -6.67 7.65
CA LEU A 100 -4.39 -6.92 8.51
C LEU A 100 -3.71 -8.26 8.20
N THR A 101 -4.48 -9.30 7.87
CA THR A 101 -3.95 -10.60 7.45
C THR A 101 -3.16 -10.52 6.15
N ALA A 102 -3.72 -9.81 5.15
CA ALA A 102 -3.05 -9.56 3.89
C ALA A 102 -1.76 -8.73 4.08
N LEU A 103 -1.84 -7.67 4.90
CA LEU A 103 -0.72 -6.78 5.20
C LEU A 103 0.43 -7.51 5.91
N ASN A 104 0.13 -8.34 6.92
CA ASN A 104 1.13 -9.13 7.63
C ASN A 104 1.81 -10.14 6.70
N THR A 105 1.05 -10.78 5.82
CA THR A 105 1.58 -11.69 4.80
C THR A 105 2.55 -10.94 3.88
N LEU A 106 2.12 -9.80 3.31
CA LEU A 106 2.93 -9.01 2.38
C LEU A 106 4.18 -8.42 3.06
N ALA A 107 4.06 -7.95 4.31
CA ALA A 107 5.18 -7.47 5.10
C ALA A 107 6.27 -8.54 5.28
N GLY A 108 5.88 -9.80 5.46
CA GLY A 108 6.83 -10.93 5.52
C GLY A 108 7.71 -11.02 4.26
N TYR A 109 7.13 -10.87 3.07
CA TYR A 109 7.88 -10.87 1.81
C TYR A 109 8.73 -9.61 1.65
N TYR A 110 8.19 -8.45 2.04
CA TYR A 110 8.87 -7.19 1.81
C TYR A 110 9.95 -6.88 2.85
N ASN A 111 9.91 -7.49 4.03
CA ASN A 111 10.98 -7.39 5.02
C ASN A 111 12.23 -8.20 4.66
N GLY A 112 12.09 -9.24 3.83
CA GLY A 112 13.22 -10.05 3.36
C GLY A 112 14.19 -9.28 2.44
N THR A 113 15.42 -9.78 2.29
CA THR A 113 16.47 -9.19 1.43
C THR A 113 16.33 -9.57 -0.04
N THR A 114 15.41 -10.47 -0.39
CA THR A 114 15.22 -10.94 -1.77
C THR A 114 14.70 -9.84 -2.69
N LYS A 115 15.27 -9.77 -3.90
CA LYS A 115 14.81 -8.93 -5.01
C LYS A 115 13.74 -9.63 -5.88
N ARG A 116 13.41 -10.88 -5.55
CA ARG A 116 12.40 -11.68 -6.27
C ARG A 116 11.00 -11.12 -6.03
N ALA A 117 10.13 -11.31 -7.01
CA ALA A 117 8.72 -10.98 -6.88
C ALA A 117 8.04 -11.90 -5.85
N VAL A 118 6.85 -11.48 -5.40
CA VAL A 118 6.00 -12.31 -4.56
C VAL A 118 5.57 -13.55 -5.37
N PRO A 119 5.71 -14.77 -4.83
CA PRO A 119 5.31 -15.98 -5.55
C PRO A 119 3.84 -15.91 -6.00
N ALA A 120 3.53 -16.41 -7.21
CA ALA A 120 2.21 -16.29 -7.83
C ALA A 120 1.05 -16.73 -6.89
N LYS A 121 1.16 -17.92 -6.29
CA LYS A 121 0.14 -18.43 -5.35
C LYS A 121 -0.14 -17.49 -4.17
N VAL A 122 0.88 -16.78 -3.69
CA VAL A 122 0.77 -15.85 -2.56
C VAL A 122 0.15 -14.54 -3.04
N ARG A 123 0.62 -14.04 -4.19
CA ARG A 123 0.05 -12.84 -4.83
C ARG A 123 -1.45 -13.03 -5.08
N ASP A 124 -1.86 -14.17 -5.64
CA ASP A 124 -3.26 -14.44 -5.95
C ASP A 124 -4.12 -14.51 -4.66
N ARG A 125 -3.57 -15.08 -3.57
CA ARG A 125 -4.22 -15.02 -2.24
C ARG A 125 -4.35 -13.60 -1.74
N LEU A 126 -3.30 -12.78 -1.82
CA LEU A 126 -3.34 -11.38 -1.39
C LEU A 126 -4.41 -10.58 -2.15
N LEU A 127 -4.53 -10.79 -3.47
CA LEU A 127 -5.57 -10.18 -4.29
C LEU A 127 -6.97 -10.57 -3.80
N GLN A 128 -7.20 -11.85 -3.49
CA GLN A 128 -8.49 -12.30 -2.93
C GLN A 128 -8.79 -11.67 -1.57
N GLU A 129 -7.81 -11.54 -0.67
CA GLU A 129 -8.03 -10.88 0.62
C GLU A 129 -8.31 -9.38 0.44
N PHE A 130 -7.66 -8.71 -0.51
CA PHE A 130 -7.99 -7.34 -0.87
C PHE A 130 -9.42 -7.20 -1.39
N ASP A 131 -9.87 -8.10 -2.26
CA ASP A 131 -11.25 -8.11 -2.77
C ASP A 131 -12.26 -8.27 -1.62
N ARG A 132 -11.99 -9.21 -0.69
CA ARG A 132 -12.84 -9.42 0.49
C ARG A 132 -12.86 -8.22 1.42
N ALA A 133 -11.71 -7.59 1.64
CA ALA A 133 -11.60 -6.40 2.47
C ALA A 133 -12.39 -5.22 1.86
N GLU A 134 -12.28 -4.98 0.55
CA GLU A 134 -13.07 -3.94 -0.15
C GLU A 134 -14.57 -4.23 -0.09
N ALA A 135 -14.98 -5.47 -0.32
CA ALA A 135 -16.40 -5.84 -0.26
C ALA A 135 -16.99 -5.64 1.15
N ALA A 136 -16.24 -5.99 2.19
CA ALA A 136 -16.65 -5.77 3.57
C ALA A 136 -16.68 -4.28 3.95
N LEU A 137 -15.67 -3.52 3.48
CA LEU A 137 -15.57 -2.08 3.70
C LEU A 137 -16.76 -1.34 3.10
N ALA A 138 -17.16 -1.71 1.87
CA ALA A 138 -18.34 -1.15 1.20
C ALA A 138 -19.65 -1.44 1.95
N GLN A 139 -19.67 -2.50 2.77
CA GLN A 139 -20.81 -2.87 3.62
C GLN A 139 -20.69 -2.30 5.05
N GLY A 140 -19.66 -1.49 5.33
CA GLY A 140 -19.42 -0.88 6.63
C GLY A 140 -19.04 -1.88 7.73
N ARG A 141 -18.48 -3.03 7.36
CA ARG A 141 -18.15 -4.12 8.29
C ARG A 141 -16.74 -4.63 8.16
#